data_AF-A0ABD0NNV5-F1
#
_entry.id   AF-A0ABD0NNV5-F1
#
_cell.length_a   1.000
_cell.length_b   1.000
_cell.length_c   1.000
_cell.angle_alpha   90.00
_cell.angle_beta   90.00
_cell.angle_gamma   90.00
#
_symmetry.space_group_name_H-M   'P 1'
#
loop_
_entity.id
_entity.type
_entity.pdbx_description
1 polymer ?
#
loop_
_entity_poly.entity_id
_entity_poly.type
_entity_poly.pdbx_seq_one_letter_code
_entity_poly.pdbx_strand_id
1 'polypeptide(L)'
;MPLDNCPLCFRSYHQLSQHLRVMHKVLNVKERQLLLALSSGRINVRKGTCPVAGCKKETSRLDRHLRTHTELSKTARRDALQACKRQKILGELASLRASDPEEPMVSTLDIDEAQDVSDVPPVPEEEEVEECSNARCKAQMKKLQDEVADLSKQVDTLTEALRDVSRKYRLLRKRSLPTPSVQ
;
A
#
# COMPACT_ATOMS: atom_id res chain seq x y z
N MET A 1 -14.92 7.90 19.55
CA MET A 1 -13.80 6.94 19.58
C MET A 1 -13.24 6.84 18.17
N PRO A 2 -11.95 7.11 17.93
CA PRO A 2 -11.36 6.88 16.61
C PRO A 2 -11.42 5.39 16.26
N LEU A 3 -11.68 5.09 15.00
CA LEU A 3 -11.59 3.74 14.43
C LEU A 3 -10.20 3.59 13.83
N ASP A 4 -9.49 2.54 14.22
CA ASP A 4 -8.19 2.22 13.65
C ASP A 4 -8.37 1.12 12.60
N ASN A 5 -7.71 1.27 11.45
CA ASN A 5 -7.72 0.27 10.39
C ASN A 5 -6.67 -0.80 10.67
N CYS A 6 -7.06 -2.06 10.52
CA CYS A 6 -6.12 -3.16 10.60
C CYS A 6 -5.20 -3.16 9.37
N PRO A 7 -3.87 -3.20 9.55
CA PRO A 7 -2.94 -3.22 8.42
C PRO A 7 -2.92 -4.55 7.66
N LEU A 8 -3.51 -5.62 8.21
CA LEU A 8 -3.52 -6.96 7.61
C LEU A 8 -4.80 -7.25 6.81
N CYS A 9 -5.96 -6.76 7.27
CA CYS A 9 -7.25 -7.00 6.61
C CYS A 9 -7.98 -5.73 6.15
N PHE A 10 -7.38 -4.55 6.37
CA PHE A 10 -7.89 -3.23 5.95
C PHE A 10 -9.29 -2.87 6.46
N ARG A 11 -9.79 -3.59 7.46
CA ARG A 11 -11.07 -3.32 8.13
C ARG A 11 -10.87 -2.43 9.36
N SER A 12 -11.88 -1.64 9.69
CA SER A 12 -11.89 -0.73 10.83
C SER A 12 -12.38 -1.42 12.10
N TYR A 13 -11.69 -1.21 13.21
CA TYR A 13 -12.04 -1.80 14.50
C TYR A 13 -11.85 -0.80 15.65
N HIS A 14 -12.69 -0.91 16.68
CA HIS A 14 -12.53 -0.15 17.92
C HIS A 14 -11.40 -0.70 18.80
N GLN A 15 -11.21 -2.01 18.81
CA GLN A 15 -10.20 -2.69 19.63
C GLN A 15 -9.19 -3.42 18.73
N LEU A 16 -8.39 -2.64 18.00
CA LEU A 16 -7.44 -3.21 17.05
C LEU A 16 -6.44 -4.18 17.70
N SER A 17 -6.02 -3.92 18.95
CA SER A 17 -5.11 -4.81 19.68
C SER A 17 -5.71 -6.20 19.98
N GLN A 18 -7.03 -6.26 20.25
CA GLN A 18 -7.74 -7.52 20.46
C GLN A 18 -7.95 -8.22 19.13
N HIS A 19 -8.36 -7.48 18.10
CA HIS A 19 -8.53 -7.98 16.75
C HIS A 19 -7.26 -8.67 16.22
N LEU A 20 -6.09 -8.03 16.35
CA LEU A 20 -4.81 -8.61 15.92
C LEU A 20 -4.48 -9.92 16.66
N ARG A 21 -4.81 -10.02 17.95
CA ARG A 21 -4.59 -11.24 18.75
C ARG A 21 -5.53 -12.37 18.37
N VAL A 22 -6.83 -12.09 18.23
CA VAL A 22 -7.85 -13.14 18.08
C VAL A 22 -8.01 -13.56 16.63
N MET A 23 -8.07 -12.60 15.70
CA MET A 23 -8.31 -12.88 14.27
C MET A 23 -7.01 -13.22 13.54
N HIS A 24 -5.95 -12.45 13.78
CA HIS A 24 -4.67 -12.61 13.09
C HIS A 24 -3.64 -13.40 13.89
N LYS A 25 -3.96 -13.84 15.11
CA LYS A 25 -3.06 -14.62 15.98
C LYS A 25 -1.68 -14.00 16.16
N VAL A 26 -1.60 -12.67 16.21
CA VAL A 26 -0.35 -11.95 16.50
C VAL A 26 -0.05 -12.07 18.00
N LEU A 27 0.66 -13.14 18.35
CA LEU A 27 1.07 -13.44 19.72
C LEU A 27 2.22 -12.50 20.14
N ASN A 28 3.19 -12.32 19.24
CA ASN A 28 4.37 -11.50 19.47
C ASN A 28 4.01 -10.07 19.87
N VAL A 29 4.37 -9.73 21.11
CA VAL A 29 4.02 -8.43 21.72
C VAL A 29 4.69 -7.27 20.98
N LYS A 30 5.94 -7.45 20.53
CA LYS A 30 6.69 -6.41 19.80
C LYS A 30 6.09 -6.19 18.41
N GLU A 31 5.79 -7.26 17.68
CA GLU A 31 5.09 -7.20 16.39
C GLU A 31 3.74 -6.47 16.54
N ARG A 32 2.94 -6.84 17.55
CA ARG A 32 1.66 -6.19 17.81
C ARG A 32 1.80 -4.69 18.10
N GLN A 33 2.83 -4.29 18.85
CA GLN A 33 3.10 -2.88 19.11
C GLN A 33 3.43 -2.13 17.81
N LEU A 34 4.25 -2.72 16.94
CA LEU A 34 4.61 -2.16 15.64
C LEU A 34 3.38 -2.00 14.72
N LEU A 35 2.49 -3.00 14.66
CA LEU A 35 1.26 -2.94 13.87
C LEU A 35 0.26 -1.90 14.38
N LEU A 36 0.14 -1.72 15.70
CA LEU A 36 -0.68 -0.65 16.29
C LEU A 36 -0.08 0.74 16.03
N ALA A 37 1.24 0.82 16.02
CA ALA A 37 1.94 2.06 15.73
C ALA A 37 1.82 2.43 14.24
N LEU A 38 1.75 1.43 13.35
CA LEU A 38 1.46 1.57 11.92
C LEU A 38 0.06 2.12 11.67
N SER A 39 -0.97 1.55 12.31
CA SER A 39 -2.35 2.01 12.13
C SER A 39 -2.59 3.41 12.70
N SER A 40 -2.01 3.72 13.87
CA SER A 40 -2.18 5.02 14.52
C SER A 40 -1.28 6.12 13.96
N GLY A 41 -0.21 5.76 13.23
CA GLY A 41 0.80 6.69 12.73
C GLY A 41 1.59 7.42 13.83
N ARG A 42 1.51 6.94 15.08
CA ARG A 42 2.12 7.58 16.26
C ARG A 42 3.54 7.07 16.51
N ILE A 43 4.44 7.32 15.57
CA ILE A 43 5.86 6.97 15.70
C ILE A 43 6.74 8.19 15.60
N ASN A 44 7.73 8.23 16.49
CA ASN A 44 8.77 9.25 16.48
C ASN A 44 9.83 8.90 15.45
N VAL A 45 9.82 9.60 14.31
CA VAL A 45 10.88 9.54 13.27
C VAL A 45 11.97 10.57 13.61
N ARG A 46 12.50 10.51 14.83
CA ARG A 46 13.51 11.46 15.34
C ARG A 46 14.89 11.29 14.69
N LYS A 47 15.08 10.31 13.82
CA LYS A 47 16.29 10.13 12.99
C LYS A 47 15.78 9.53 11.70
N GLY A 48 15.64 10.36 10.67
CA GLY A 48 15.11 9.95 9.38
C GLY A 48 15.76 10.75 8.26
N THR A 49 16.04 10.05 7.17
CA THR A 49 16.52 10.64 5.92
C THR A 49 15.35 11.36 5.25
N CYS A 50 15.60 12.54 4.70
CA CYS A 50 14.58 13.25 3.96
C CYS A 50 14.14 12.46 2.71
N PRO A 51 12.83 12.21 2.51
CA PRO A 51 12.31 11.47 1.36
C PRO A 51 12.27 12.30 0.07
N VAL A 52 12.59 13.61 0.14
CA VAL A 52 12.59 14.50 -1.03
C VAL A 52 13.80 14.19 -1.90
N ALA A 53 13.53 13.96 -3.20
CA ALA A 53 14.55 13.72 -4.20
C ALA A 53 15.63 14.82 -4.16
N GLY A 54 16.89 14.42 -4.02
CA GLY A 54 18.04 15.34 -3.97
C GLY A 54 18.33 15.99 -2.61
N CYS A 55 17.42 15.92 -1.63
CA CYS A 55 17.71 16.50 -0.31
C CYS A 55 18.61 15.59 0.53
N LYS A 56 18.29 14.28 0.64
CA LYS A 56 19.01 13.23 1.41
C LYS A 56 19.51 13.63 2.82
N LYS A 57 19.05 14.75 3.38
CA LYS A 57 19.50 15.24 4.69
C LYS A 57 18.94 14.36 5.80
N GLU A 58 19.82 13.89 6.67
CA GLU A 58 19.44 13.28 7.92
C GLU A 58 19.10 14.37 8.93
N THR A 59 17.88 14.34 9.46
CA THR A 59 17.45 15.35 10.43
C THR A 59 16.76 14.72 11.61
N SER A 60 16.93 15.36 12.77
CA SER A 60 16.31 14.89 14.01
C SER A 60 14.82 15.23 14.12
N ARG A 61 14.36 16.19 13.32
CA ARG A 61 12.97 16.66 13.24
C ARG A 61 12.54 16.77 11.79
N LEU A 62 12.29 15.61 11.17
CA LEU A 62 11.86 15.52 9.78
C LEU A 62 10.64 16.41 9.49
N ASP A 63 9.66 16.47 10.41
CA ASP A 63 8.46 17.30 10.29
C ASP A 63 8.76 18.79 10.11
N ARG A 64 9.79 19.29 10.82
CA ARG A 64 10.23 20.69 10.70
C ARG A 64 11.03 20.87 9.42
N HIS A 65 11.88 19.91 9.10
CA HIS A 65 12.66 19.94 7.87
C HIS A 65 11.78 19.93 6.62
N LEU A 66 10.71 19.12 6.57
CA LEU A 66 9.78 19.10 5.44
C LEU A 66 9.07 20.44 5.22
N ARG A 67 9.02 21.33 6.22
CA ARG A 67 8.50 22.69 6.03
C ARG A 67 9.44 23.60 5.24
N THR A 68 10.74 23.30 5.18
CA THR A 68 11.72 24.06 4.40
C THR A 68 11.63 23.78 2.91
N HIS A 69 11.01 22.66 2.52
CA HIS A 69 10.73 22.33 1.12
C HIS A 69 9.51 23.11 0.64
N THR A 70 9.73 24.31 0.13
CA THR A 70 8.69 25.19 -0.44
C THR A 70 8.00 24.56 -1.65
N GLU A 71 8.70 23.67 -2.35
CA GLU A 71 8.21 22.91 -3.51
C GLU A 71 7.12 21.89 -3.13
N LEU A 72 7.04 21.47 -1.86
CA LEU A 72 6.04 20.52 -1.40
C LEU A 72 4.79 21.21 -0.85
N SER A 73 3.63 20.74 -1.32
CA SER A 73 2.34 21.11 -0.74
C SER A 73 2.18 20.60 0.69
N LYS A 74 1.22 21.16 1.45
CA LYS A 74 0.94 20.70 2.83
C LYS A 74 0.54 19.21 2.89
N THR A 75 -0.17 18.72 1.86
CA THR A 75 -0.55 17.31 1.75
C THR A 75 0.67 16.45 1.45
N ALA A 76 1.46 16.81 0.44
CA ALA A 76 2.68 16.10 0.07
C ALA A 76 3.68 15.98 1.23
N ARG A 77 3.82 17.03 2.06
CA ARG A 77 4.64 16.99 3.29
C ARG A 77 4.11 15.98 4.31
N ARG A 78 2.79 15.87 4.46
CA ARG A 78 2.16 14.91 5.39
C ARG A 78 2.35 13.49 4.88
N ASP A 79 2.14 13.28 3.59
CA ASP A 79 2.24 11.97 2.95
C ASP A 79 3.69 11.47 2.99
N ALA A 80 4.66 12.34 2.70
CA ALA A 80 6.09 12.05 2.83
C ALA A 80 6.48 11.65 4.27
N LEU A 81 5.94 12.35 5.27
CA LEU A 81 6.17 12.04 6.68
C LEU A 81 5.55 10.69 7.07
N GLN A 82 4.33 10.40 6.60
CA GLN A 82 3.69 9.10 6.80
C GLN A 82 4.46 7.96 6.13
N ALA A 83 4.97 8.17 4.91
CA ALA A 83 5.82 7.21 4.21
C ALA A 83 7.09 6.91 5.01
N CYS A 84 7.79 7.93 5.53
CA CYS A 84 8.97 7.71 6.38
C CYS A 84 8.63 6.97 7.69
N LYS A 85 7.49 7.27 8.31
CA LYS A 85 7.00 6.51 9.49
C LYS A 85 6.79 5.05 9.14
N ARG A 86 6.13 4.78 8.03
CA ARG A 86 5.84 3.43 7.54
C ARG A 86 7.13 2.66 7.29
N GLN A 87 8.05 3.22 6.50
CA GLN A 87 9.37 2.61 6.23
C GLN A 87 10.14 2.25 7.50
N LYS A 88 10.12 3.13 8.50
CA LYS A 88 10.77 2.84 9.78
C LYS A 88 10.16 1.62 10.49
N ILE A 89 8.84 1.48 10.46
CA ILE A 89 8.14 0.34 11.08
C ILE A 89 8.48 -0.95 10.35
N LEU A 90 8.49 -0.92 9.03
CA LEU A 90 8.88 -2.08 8.23
C LEU A 90 10.31 -2.48 8.54
N GLY A 91 11.24 -1.53 8.64
CA GLY A 91 12.61 -1.82 9.04
C GLY A 91 12.70 -2.43 10.45
N GLU A 92 11.89 -1.97 11.39
CA GLU A 92 11.79 -2.55 12.73
C GLU A 92 11.16 -3.97 12.70
N LEU A 93 10.16 -4.22 11.86
CA LEU A 93 9.57 -5.54 11.63
C LEU A 93 10.58 -6.51 10.98
N ALA A 94 11.32 -6.05 9.97
CA ALA A 94 12.35 -6.83 9.30
C ALA A 94 13.50 -7.19 10.25
N SER A 95 13.93 -6.23 11.08
CA SER A 95 14.93 -6.45 12.12
C SER A 95 14.43 -7.44 13.18
N LEU A 96 13.15 -7.35 13.56
CA LEU A 96 12.54 -8.29 14.50
C LEU A 96 12.49 -9.70 13.91
N ARG A 97 12.14 -9.85 12.62
CA ARG A 97 12.16 -11.16 11.96
C ARG A 97 13.58 -11.71 11.86
N ALA A 98 14.56 -10.89 11.49
CA ALA A 98 15.96 -11.28 11.39
C ALA A 98 16.55 -11.73 12.74
N SER A 99 15.99 -11.26 13.85
CA SER A 99 16.39 -11.68 15.20
C SER A 99 15.84 -13.04 15.64
N ASP A 100 15.09 -13.73 14.77
CA ASP A 100 14.45 -15.04 15.00
C ASP A 100 13.72 -15.12 16.37
N PRO A 101 12.59 -14.42 16.51
CA PRO A 101 11.92 -14.28 17.79
C PRO A 101 11.27 -15.61 18.22
N GLU A 102 11.36 -15.90 19.52
CA GLU A 102 10.81 -17.12 20.15
C GLU A 102 9.31 -17.33 19.88
N GLU A 103 8.55 -16.24 19.76
CA GLU A 103 7.18 -16.28 19.23
C GLU A 103 7.18 -15.95 17.73
N PRO A 104 6.70 -16.86 16.87
CA PRO A 104 6.76 -16.70 15.42
C PRO A 104 5.94 -15.49 14.98
N MET A 105 6.51 -14.69 14.09
CA MET A 105 5.83 -13.53 13.53
C MET A 105 4.81 -13.95 12.47
N VAL A 106 3.66 -13.28 12.45
CA VAL A 106 2.57 -13.58 11.50
C VAL A 106 2.50 -12.55 10.37
N SER A 107 2.84 -11.29 10.65
CA SER A 107 2.84 -10.24 9.65
C SER A 107 3.98 -10.45 8.65
N THR A 108 3.65 -10.42 7.35
CA THR A 108 4.60 -10.43 6.21
C THR A 108 4.77 -9.05 5.58
N LEU A 109 4.23 -8.00 6.20
CA LEU A 109 4.15 -6.64 5.62
C LEU A 109 5.51 -6.07 5.16
N ASP A 110 6.60 -6.42 5.82
CA ASP A 110 7.96 -6.01 5.47
C ASP A 110 8.58 -6.82 4.33
N ILE A 111 8.06 -8.01 4.02
CA ILE A 111 8.38 -8.77 2.79
C ILE A 111 7.58 -8.21 1.62
N ASP A 112 6.27 -8.00 1.82
CA ASP A 112 5.34 -7.59 0.77
C ASP A 112 5.71 -6.21 0.19
N GLU A 113 6.15 -5.25 1.02
CA GLU A 113 6.57 -3.92 0.53
C GLU A 113 8.03 -3.83 0.08
N ALA A 114 8.87 -4.81 0.41
CA ALA A 114 10.20 -4.91 -0.18
C ALA A 114 10.12 -5.29 -1.67
N GLN A 115 9.14 -6.12 -2.04
CA GLN A 115 8.87 -6.48 -3.44
C GLN A 115 8.42 -5.26 -4.27
N ASP A 116 7.67 -4.32 -3.69
CA ASP A 116 7.21 -3.09 -4.39
C ASP A 116 8.33 -2.09 -4.72
N VAL A 117 9.50 -2.16 -4.07
CA VAL A 117 10.63 -1.21 -4.30
C VAL A 117 11.82 -1.81 -5.04
N SER A 118 11.92 -3.14 -5.14
CA SER A 118 13.02 -3.79 -5.86
C SER A 118 12.61 -4.54 -7.12
N ASP A 119 11.32 -4.77 -7.38
CA ASP A 119 10.89 -5.58 -8.52
C ASP A 119 9.47 -5.19 -8.97
N VAL A 120 9.37 -4.25 -9.92
CA VAL A 120 8.65 -4.63 -11.14
C VAL A 120 9.73 -5.27 -12.00
N PRO A 121 9.93 -6.60 -11.93
CA PRO A 121 10.63 -7.26 -13.00
C PRO A 121 9.80 -6.95 -14.27
N PRO A 122 10.43 -6.80 -15.45
CA PRO A 122 9.65 -7.00 -16.66
C PRO A 122 8.90 -8.31 -16.46
N VAL A 123 7.58 -8.28 -16.75
CA VAL A 123 6.69 -9.44 -16.90
C VAL A 123 7.51 -10.72 -16.89
N PRO A 124 7.41 -11.61 -15.87
CA PRO A 124 8.21 -12.82 -15.85
C PRO A 124 8.12 -13.45 -17.22
N GLU A 125 9.25 -13.48 -17.92
CA GLU A 125 9.46 -14.33 -19.07
C GLU A 125 8.93 -15.68 -18.64
N GLU A 126 7.89 -16.13 -19.36
CA GLU A 126 7.22 -17.42 -19.28
C GLU A 126 7.98 -18.39 -18.36
N GLU A 127 7.69 -18.34 -17.04
CA GLU A 127 8.16 -19.41 -16.15
C GLU A 127 7.52 -20.67 -16.71
N GLU A 128 8.36 -21.57 -17.23
CA GLU A 128 7.93 -22.88 -17.71
C GLU A 128 7.13 -23.52 -16.59
N VAL A 129 5.80 -23.49 -16.75
CA VAL A 129 4.86 -24.04 -15.80
C VAL A 129 5.14 -25.53 -15.80
N GLU A 130 5.86 -26.01 -14.78
CA GLU A 130 6.04 -27.43 -14.48
C GLU A 130 4.68 -28.11 -14.69
N GLU A 131 4.57 -28.86 -15.79
CA GLU A 131 3.30 -29.39 -16.22
C GLU A 131 2.84 -30.41 -15.18
N CYS A 132 1.95 -29.98 -14.29
CA CYS A 132 1.29 -30.83 -13.31
C CYS A 132 0.83 -32.13 -14.00
N SER A 133 1.43 -33.27 -13.65
CA SER A 133 1.30 -34.54 -14.40
C SER A 133 -0.12 -35.13 -14.37
N ASN A 134 -1.00 -34.58 -13.52
CA ASN A 134 -2.39 -35.00 -13.38
C ASN A 134 -3.30 -34.33 -14.42
N ALA A 135 -3.98 -35.11 -15.27
CA ALA A 135 -4.88 -34.59 -16.30
C ALA A 135 -6.01 -33.68 -15.75
N ARG A 136 -6.51 -33.98 -14.54
CA ARG A 136 -7.52 -33.16 -13.84
C ARG A 136 -6.97 -31.79 -13.43
N CYS A 137 -5.70 -31.73 -13.02
CA CYS A 137 -4.98 -30.50 -12.67
C CYS A 137 -4.82 -29.61 -13.90
N LYS A 138 -4.44 -30.19 -15.05
CA LYS A 138 -4.34 -29.48 -16.33
C LYS A 138 -5.68 -28.88 -16.79
N ALA A 139 -6.78 -29.63 -16.67
CA ALA A 139 -8.11 -29.13 -17.03
C ALA A 139 -8.55 -27.97 -16.13
N GLN A 140 -8.26 -28.05 -14.84
CA GLN A 140 -8.57 -26.99 -13.88
C GLN A 140 -7.72 -25.73 -14.12
N MET A 141 -6.43 -25.90 -14.42
CA MET A 141 -5.53 -24.80 -14.75
C MET A 141 -5.98 -24.09 -16.02
N LYS A 142 -6.35 -24.83 -17.08
CA LYS A 142 -6.91 -24.25 -18.30
C LYS A 142 -8.19 -23.47 -18.03
N LYS A 143 -9.10 -24.01 -17.22
CA LYS A 143 -10.33 -23.31 -16.82
C LYS A 143 -10.02 -21.99 -16.10
N LEU A 144 -9.06 -22.00 -15.18
CA LEU A 144 -8.64 -20.78 -14.47
C LEU A 144 -7.97 -19.78 -15.43
N GLN A 145 -7.17 -20.24 -16.39
CA GLN A 145 -6.57 -19.39 -17.41
C GLN A 145 -7.63 -18.74 -18.30
N ASP A 146 -8.64 -19.51 -18.73
CA ASP A 146 -9.77 -19.00 -19.50
C ASP A 146 -10.57 -17.96 -18.68
N GLU A 147 -10.83 -18.24 -17.39
CA GLU A 147 -11.49 -17.29 -16.48
C GLU A 147 -10.69 -15.99 -16.30
N VAL A 148 -9.37 -16.07 -16.14
CA VAL A 148 -8.49 -14.89 -16.05
C VAL A 148 -8.52 -14.09 -17.36
N ALA A 149 -8.48 -14.76 -18.51
CA ALA A 149 -8.55 -14.13 -19.83
C ALA A 149 -9.92 -13.45 -20.08
N ASP A 150 -11.00 -13.98 -19.54
CA ASP A 150 -12.32 -13.35 -19.63
C ASP A 150 -12.47 -12.18 -18.67
N LEU A 151 -11.91 -12.28 -17.46
CA LEU A 151 -11.88 -11.17 -16.50
C LEU A 151 -11.05 -10.00 -17.01
N SER A 152 -9.91 -10.24 -17.66
CA SER A 152 -9.10 -9.17 -18.24
C SER A 152 -9.85 -8.40 -19.32
N LYS A 153 -10.56 -9.09 -20.22
CA LYS A 153 -11.45 -8.46 -21.22
C LYS A 153 -12.55 -7.61 -20.57
N GLN A 154 -13.11 -8.06 -19.45
CA GLN A 154 -14.12 -7.28 -18.72
C GLN A 154 -13.52 -6.00 -18.14
N VAL A 155 -12.31 -6.07 -17.59
CA VAL A 155 -11.59 -4.89 -17.06
C VAL A 155 -11.32 -3.88 -18.18
N ASP A 156 -10.88 -4.34 -19.36
CA ASP A 156 -10.65 -3.46 -20.50
C ASP A 156 -11.94 -2.77 -20.95
N THR A 157 -13.03 -3.55 -21.08
CA THR A 157 -14.35 -3.04 -21.46
C THR A 157 -14.87 -1.98 -20.48
N LEU A 158 -14.76 -2.24 -19.17
CA LEU A 158 -15.17 -1.29 -18.13
C LEU A 158 -14.29 -0.04 -18.13
N THR A 159 -13.00 -0.18 -18.39
CA THR A 159 -12.06 0.93 -18.49
C THR A 159 -12.41 1.85 -19.65
N GLU A 160 -12.76 1.29 -20.81
CA GLU A 160 -13.24 2.05 -21.96
C GLU A 160 -14.56 2.77 -21.66
N ALA A 161 -15.54 2.08 -21.07
CA ALA A 161 -16.81 2.68 -20.69
C ALA A 161 -16.63 3.85 -19.71
N LEU A 162 -15.73 3.72 -18.73
CA LEU A 162 -15.41 4.80 -17.79
C LEU A 162 -14.74 6.00 -18.48
N ARG A 163 -13.88 5.76 -19.47
CA ARG A 163 -13.28 6.84 -20.29
C ARG A 163 -14.35 7.60 -21.07
N ASP A 164 -15.32 6.89 -21.64
CA ASP A 164 -16.42 7.49 -22.39
C ASP A 164 -17.37 8.31 -21.51
N VAL A 165 -17.75 7.77 -20.35
CA VAL A 165 -18.57 8.49 -19.37
C VAL A 165 -17.83 9.74 -18.88
N SER A 166 -16.54 9.62 -18.57
CA SER A 166 -15.70 10.75 -18.17
C SER A 166 -15.62 11.83 -19.26
N ARG A 167 -15.51 11.43 -20.54
CA ARG A 167 -15.53 12.35 -21.68
C ARG A 167 -16.88 13.06 -21.82
N LYS A 168 -17.99 12.32 -21.74
CA LYS A 168 -19.35 12.87 -21.79
C LYS A 168 -19.60 13.86 -20.64
N TYR A 169 -19.18 13.51 -19.42
CA TYR A 169 -19.29 14.39 -18.26
C TYR A 169 -18.50 15.69 -18.44
N ARG A 170 -17.27 15.63 -18.98
CA ARG A 170 -16.48 16.83 -19.30
C ARG A 170 -17.17 17.73 -20.31
N LEU A 171 -17.80 17.17 -21.35
CA LEU A 171 -18.54 17.95 -22.35
C LEU A 171 -19.80 18.60 -21.77
N LEU A 172 -20.57 17.87 -20.96
CA LEU A 172 -21.75 18.41 -20.28
C LEU A 172 -21.35 19.53 -19.31
N ARG A 173 -20.29 19.33 -18.53
CA ARG A 173 -19.77 20.36 -17.61
C ARG A 173 -19.31 21.62 -18.36
N LYS A 174 -18.71 21.49 -19.54
CA LYS A 174 -18.36 22.67 -20.37
C LYS A 174 -19.59 23.42 -20.87
N ARG A 175 -20.67 22.72 -21.22
CA ARG A 175 -21.92 23.33 -21.71
C ARG A 175 -22.75 23.99 -20.60
N SER A 176 -22.63 23.51 -19.36
CA SER A 176 -23.37 24.03 -18.21
C SER A 176 -22.65 25.19 -17.50
N LEU A 177 -21.45 25.59 -17.93
CA LEU A 177 -20.78 26.78 -17.40
C LEU A 177 -21.45 28.02 -18.01
N PRO A 178 -21.97 28.95 -17.19
CA PRO A 178 -22.52 30.22 -17.70
C PRO A 178 -21.42 31.02 -18.40
N THR A 179 -21.70 31.55 -19.58
CA THR A 179 -20.83 32.57 -20.20
C THR A 179 -20.70 33.75 -19.23
N PRO A 180 -19.48 34.22 -18.91
CA PRO A 180 -19.32 35.46 -18.18
C PRO A 180 -19.86 36.58 -19.06
N SER A 181 -21.00 37.15 -18.67
CA SER A 181 -21.53 38.40 -19.19
C SER A 181 -20.57 39.52 -18.80
N VAL A 182 -19.65 39.85 -19.70
CA VAL A 182 -18.80 41.04 -19.58
C VAL A 182 -19.59 42.21 -20.18
N GLN A 183 -19.97 43.14 -19.31
CA GLN A 183 -20.40 44.51 -19.64
C GLN A 183 -19.19 45.35 -20.04
#